data_AF-A0A7T4X1M6-F1
#
_entry.id   AF-A0A7T4X1M6-F1
#
_cell.length_a   1.000
_cell.length_b   1.000
_cell.length_c   1.000
_cell.angle_alpha   90.00
_cell.angle_beta   90.00
_cell.angle_gamma   90.00
#
_symmetry.space_group_name_H-M   'P 1'
#
loop_
_entity.id
_entity.type
_entity.pdbx_description
1 polymer ?
#
loop_
_entity_poly.entity_id
_entity_poly.type
_entity_poly.pdbx_seq_one_letter_code
_entity_poly.pdbx_strand_id
1 'polypeptide(L)'
;MAMNFKIFESKEVADLFLADLLRKQIHNNPESILALDTNVELSRSYEKLVGELRNHPADLSEIQLYAVGKDGLEVFKKLDLPSSQIDEGGTADDLDSKGKKKVNVAVLNLNDNKKVGFNNDNEDLFKAKELFVYASGSNSSDAVRALYEAALDGGSSLSEIKNHRMVTVVIDIDAAADLDSDIVDYYTYKFA
;
A
#
# COMPACT_ATOMS: atom_id res chain seq x y z
N MET A 1 -2.23 -8.78 -17.21
CA MET A 1 -2.60 -9.37 -15.91
C MET A 1 -3.27 -8.24 -15.12
N ALA A 2 -4.46 -8.45 -14.56
CA ALA A 2 -5.34 -7.34 -14.18
C ALA A 2 -5.07 -6.83 -12.75
N MET A 3 -4.98 -5.51 -12.59
CA MET A 3 -5.10 -4.85 -11.29
C MET A 3 -6.47 -5.16 -10.67
N ASN A 4 -6.51 -5.42 -9.36
CA ASN A 4 -7.73 -5.75 -8.63
C ASN A 4 -8.18 -4.56 -7.79
N PHE A 5 -9.18 -3.81 -8.27
CA PHE A 5 -9.79 -2.74 -7.50
C PHE A 5 -10.71 -3.32 -6.40
N LYS A 6 -10.63 -2.71 -5.23
CA LYS A 6 -11.47 -2.96 -4.06
C LYS A 6 -12.05 -1.63 -3.63
N ILE A 7 -13.27 -1.36 -4.09
CA ILE A 7 -13.96 -0.09 -3.84
C ILE A 7 -14.88 -0.27 -2.65
N PHE A 8 -14.73 0.56 -1.62
CA PHE A 8 -15.48 0.49 -0.38
C PHE A 8 -16.38 1.72 -0.21
N GLU A 9 -17.47 1.56 0.54
CA GLU A 9 -18.46 2.62 0.77
C GLU A 9 -17.91 3.83 1.53
N SER A 10 -16.80 3.68 2.26
CA SER A 10 -16.18 4.76 3.02
C SER A 10 -14.68 4.54 3.23
N LYS A 11 -13.97 5.64 3.48
CA LYS A 11 -12.56 5.65 3.91
C LYS A 11 -12.31 4.69 5.08
N GLU A 12 -13.22 4.66 6.04
CA GLU A 12 -13.07 3.80 7.23
C GLU A 12 -13.02 2.31 6.87
N VAL A 13 -13.87 1.87 5.95
CA VAL A 13 -13.91 0.48 5.51
C VAL A 13 -12.67 0.15 4.65
N ALA A 14 -12.24 1.07 3.79
CA ALA A 14 -10.97 0.93 3.05
C ALA A 14 -9.77 0.83 4.00
N ASP A 15 -9.72 1.64 5.06
CA ASP A 15 -8.66 1.61 6.07
C ASP A 15 -8.63 0.27 6.83
N LEU A 16 -9.81 -0.26 7.20
CA LEU A 16 -9.93 -1.58 7.84
C LEU A 16 -9.46 -2.70 6.91
N PHE A 17 -9.82 -2.62 5.64
CA PHE A 17 -9.43 -3.62 4.66
C PHE A 17 -7.92 -3.67 4.44
N LEU A 18 -7.26 -2.52 4.28
CA LEU A 18 -5.81 -2.46 4.15
C LEU A 18 -5.11 -3.00 5.42
N ALA A 19 -5.62 -2.63 6.60
CA ALA A 19 -5.11 -3.16 7.87
C ALA A 19 -5.20 -4.69 7.95
N ASP A 20 -6.33 -5.29 7.58
CA ASP A 20 -6.49 -6.75 7.58
C ASP A 20 -5.63 -7.44 6.52
N LEU A 21 -5.43 -6.84 5.33
CA LEU A 21 -4.47 -7.36 4.34
C LEU A 21 -3.05 -7.44 4.91
N LEU A 22 -2.58 -6.38 5.56
CA LEU A 22 -1.26 -6.35 6.18
C LEU A 22 -1.15 -7.32 7.36
N ARG A 23 -2.19 -7.39 8.21
CA ARG A 23 -2.25 -8.36 9.32
C ARG A 23 -2.18 -9.79 8.79
N LYS A 24 -2.91 -10.11 7.71
CA LYS A 24 -2.86 -11.43 7.04
C LYS A 24 -1.48 -11.70 6.46
N GLN A 25 -0.84 -10.71 5.83
CA GLN A 25 0.51 -10.85 5.29
C GLN A 25 1.51 -11.21 6.39
N ILE A 26 1.47 -10.48 7.51
CA ILE A 26 2.34 -10.73 8.67
C ILE A 26 2.06 -12.11 9.26
N HIS A 27 0.79 -12.43 9.51
CA HIS A 27 0.40 -13.71 10.11
C HIS A 27 0.81 -14.92 9.25
N ASN A 28 0.61 -14.85 7.93
CA ASN A 28 0.92 -15.95 7.02
C ASN A 28 2.41 -16.03 6.66
N ASN A 29 3.17 -14.96 6.89
CA ASN A 29 4.57 -14.88 6.51
C ASN A 29 5.35 -13.99 7.51
N PRO A 30 5.75 -14.55 8.66
CA PRO A 30 6.39 -13.80 9.74
C PRO A 30 7.81 -13.30 9.40
N GLU A 31 8.40 -13.76 8.30
CA GLU A 31 9.68 -13.26 7.76
C GLU A 31 9.49 -12.16 6.70
N SER A 32 8.29 -11.57 6.63
CA SER A 32 7.96 -10.61 5.58
C SER A 32 8.81 -9.35 5.64
N ILE A 33 9.35 -8.96 4.49
CA ILE A 33 9.87 -7.62 4.24
C ILE A 33 8.71 -6.77 3.70
N LEU A 34 8.34 -5.73 4.43
CA LEU A 34 7.25 -4.81 4.09
C LEU A 34 7.84 -3.43 3.80
N ALA A 35 7.55 -2.88 2.62
CA ALA A 35 7.83 -1.48 2.31
C ALA A 35 6.54 -0.68 2.47
N LEU A 36 6.47 0.21 3.44
CA LEU A 36 5.25 0.90 3.84
C LEU A 36 5.38 2.39 3.60
N ASP A 37 4.61 2.92 2.65
CA ASP A 37 4.46 4.37 2.47
C ASP A 37 3.95 5.00 3.76
N THR A 38 4.66 6.01 4.24
CA THR A 38 4.40 6.61 5.55
C THR A 38 3.59 7.90 5.46
N ASN A 39 2.99 8.18 4.29
CA ASN A 39 2.07 9.28 4.10
C ASN A 39 0.96 9.31 5.16
N VAL A 40 0.60 10.52 5.62
CA VAL A 40 -0.40 10.72 6.67
C VAL A 40 -1.77 10.10 6.34
N GLU A 41 -2.14 10.01 5.05
CA GLU A 41 -3.40 9.38 4.60
C GLU A 41 -3.53 7.91 5.00
N LEU A 42 -2.39 7.22 5.16
CA LEU A 42 -2.31 5.82 5.57
C LEU A 42 -2.29 5.65 7.10
N SER A 43 -2.12 6.72 7.88
CA SER A 43 -1.97 6.64 9.33
C SER A 43 -3.12 5.88 9.99
N ARG A 44 -4.36 6.13 9.57
CA ARG A 44 -5.54 5.45 10.13
C ARG A 44 -5.58 3.97 9.79
N SER A 45 -5.14 3.58 8.59
CA SER A 45 -4.95 2.18 8.20
C SER A 45 -3.93 1.49 9.11
N TYR A 46 -2.78 2.14 9.36
CA TYR A 46 -1.75 1.59 10.24
C TYR A 46 -2.17 1.55 11.71
N GLU A 47 -2.94 2.52 12.20
CA GLU A 47 -3.51 2.46 13.55
C GLU A 47 -4.49 1.30 13.72
N LYS A 48 -5.32 1.04 12.70
CA LYS A 48 -6.18 -0.14 12.66
C LYS A 48 -5.35 -1.42 12.61
N LEU A 49 -4.25 -1.48 11.84
CA LEU A 49 -3.32 -2.62 11.84
C LEU A 49 -2.75 -2.90 13.24
N VAL A 50 -2.31 -1.86 13.96
CA VAL A 50 -1.83 -1.99 15.35
C VAL A 50 -2.93 -2.57 16.25
N GLY A 51 -4.16 -2.07 16.13
CA GLY A 51 -5.31 -2.59 16.87
C GLY A 51 -5.60 -4.06 16.56
N GLU A 52 -5.60 -4.39 15.28
CA GLU A 52 -5.81 -5.75 14.77
C GLU A 52 -4.73 -6.73 15.26
N LEU A 53 -3.45 -6.33 15.24
CA LEU A 53 -2.35 -7.16 15.76
C LEU A 53 -2.40 -7.34 17.29
N ARG A 54 -3.04 -6.42 18.02
CA ARG A 54 -3.28 -6.58 19.47
C ARG A 54 -4.43 -7.55 19.77
N ASN A 55 -5.51 -7.46 18.99
CA ASN A 55 -6.69 -8.31 19.16
C ASN A 55 -6.50 -9.72 18.57
N HIS A 56 -5.71 -9.81 17.51
CA HIS A 56 -5.37 -11.02 16.76
C HIS A 56 -3.85 -11.10 16.58
N PRO A 57 -3.11 -11.53 17.61
CA PRO A 57 -1.66 -11.57 17.60
C PRO A 57 -1.10 -12.36 16.42
N ALA A 58 -0.09 -11.78 15.77
CA ALA A 58 0.76 -12.44 14.79
C ALA A 58 2.21 -12.45 15.29
N ASP A 59 3.02 -13.36 14.75
CA ASP A 59 4.44 -13.38 15.05
C ASP A 59 5.14 -12.21 14.33
N LEU A 60 5.75 -11.33 15.10
CA LEU A 60 6.45 -10.14 14.63
C LEU A 60 7.97 -10.29 14.76
N SER A 61 8.50 -11.43 15.22
CA SER A 61 9.92 -11.54 15.60
C SER A 61 10.88 -11.39 14.43
N GLU A 62 10.43 -11.65 13.20
CA GLU A 62 11.31 -11.65 12.01
C GLU A 62 10.85 -10.70 10.90
N ILE A 63 9.77 -9.94 11.10
CA ILE A 63 9.33 -8.98 10.09
C ILE A 63 10.38 -7.88 9.90
N GLN A 64 10.45 -7.30 8.70
CA GLN A 64 11.29 -6.14 8.43
C GLN A 64 10.41 -5.06 7.82
N LEU A 65 10.34 -3.90 8.45
CA LEU A 65 9.61 -2.74 7.96
C LEU A 65 10.58 -1.73 7.35
N TYR A 66 10.27 -1.28 6.14
CA TYR A 66 10.95 -0.20 5.45
C TYR A 66 9.96 0.93 5.29
N ALA A 67 10.22 2.04 5.95
CA ALA A 67 9.47 3.26 5.74
C ALA A 67 9.77 3.80 4.35
N VAL A 68 8.72 4.05 3.58
CA VAL A 68 8.79 4.72 2.29
C VAL A 68 8.31 6.15 2.50
N GLY A 69 9.23 7.03 2.86
CA GLY A 69 8.93 8.40 3.29
C GLY A 69 9.40 8.69 4.72
N LYS A 70 9.09 9.89 5.22
CA LYS A 70 9.51 10.36 6.56
C LYS A 70 8.35 10.79 7.46
N ASP A 71 7.18 10.99 6.88
CA ASP A 71 5.98 11.37 7.63
C ASP A 71 5.40 10.14 8.34
N GLY A 72 4.48 10.27 9.30
CA GLY A 72 3.68 9.14 9.80
C GLY A 72 4.39 7.97 10.54
N LEU A 73 5.71 8.00 10.72
CA LEU A 73 6.51 6.93 11.37
C LEU A 73 6.05 6.57 12.79
N GLU A 74 5.46 7.52 13.50
CA GLU A 74 5.03 7.36 14.90
C GLU A 74 4.07 6.19 15.13
N VAL A 75 3.32 5.78 14.09
CA VAL A 75 2.39 4.64 14.21
C VAL A 75 3.13 3.32 14.38
N PHE A 76 4.29 3.13 13.73
CA PHE A 76 5.05 1.88 13.79
C PHE A 76 5.74 1.67 15.14
N LYS A 77 6.03 2.76 15.87
CA LYS A 77 6.52 2.67 17.26
C LYS A 77 5.51 1.99 18.19
N LYS A 78 4.21 1.97 17.83
CA LYS A 78 3.16 1.29 18.62
C LYS A 78 3.14 -0.23 18.43
N LEU A 79 3.89 -0.77 17.44
CA LEU A 79 4.00 -2.21 17.16
C LEU A 79 5.02 -2.93 18.06
N ASP A 80 5.77 -2.18 18.88
CA ASP A 80 6.80 -2.73 19.80
C ASP A 80 7.85 -3.62 19.10
N LEU A 81 8.22 -3.24 17.87
CA LEU A 81 9.28 -3.94 17.12
C LEU A 81 10.65 -3.48 17.61
N PRO A 82 11.62 -4.40 17.73
CA PRO A 82 13.03 -4.07 17.80
C PRO A 82 13.44 -3.06 16.73
N SER A 83 14.25 -2.06 17.11
CA SER A 83 14.72 -1.02 16.18
C SER A 83 15.50 -1.59 14.99
N SER A 84 16.10 -2.77 15.13
CA SER A 84 16.76 -3.49 14.02
C SER A 84 15.82 -4.01 12.94
N GLN A 85 14.51 -4.04 13.20
CA GLN A 85 13.47 -4.48 12.27
C GLN A 85 12.78 -3.29 11.57
N ILE A 86 13.13 -2.05 11.91
CA ILE A 86 12.55 -0.83 11.32
C ILE A 86 13.67 -0.05 10.63
N ASP A 87 13.53 0.15 9.33
CA ASP A 87 14.36 1.03 8.53
C ASP A 87 13.58 2.31 8.21
N GLU A 88 14.09 3.44 8.69
CA GLU A 88 13.48 4.77 8.55
C GLU A 88 14.18 5.63 7.47
N GLY A 89 15.08 5.04 6.66
CA GLY A 89 15.88 5.78 5.69
C GLY A 89 15.05 6.48 4.62
N GLY A 90 13.93 5.87 4.21
CA GLY A 90 12.97 6.49 3.32
C GLY A 90 13.47 6.66 1.89
N THR A 91 14.36 5.77 1.41
CA THR A 91 14.94 5.84 0.06
C THR A 91 14.99 4.49 -0.66
N ALA A 92 15.11 4.54 -1.99
CA ALA A 92 15.31 3.35 -2.83
C ALA A 92 16.56 2.54 -2.43
N ASP A 93 17.64 3.22 -2.06
CA ASP A 93 18.92 2.61 -1.65
C ASP A 93 18.75 1.67 -0.43
N ASP A 94 17.81 2.00 0.47
CA ASP A 94 17.50 1.18 1.65
C ASP A 94 16.93 -0.20 1.24
N LEU A 95 16.18 -0.24 0.13
CA LEU A 95 15.65 -1.48 -0.45
C LEU A 95 16.68 -2.24 -1.28
N ASP A 96 17.51 -1.57 -2.08
CA ASP A 96 18.55 -2.21 -2.92
C ASP A 96 19.57 -2.98 -2.07
N SER A 97 19.90 -2.46 -0.88
CA SER A 97 20.85 -3.06 0.06
C SER A 97 20.47 -4.48 0.54
N LYS A 98 19.24 -4.96 0.29
CA LYS A 98 18.75 -6.29 0.69
C LYS A 98 19.14 -7.43 -0.27
N GLY A 99 19.82 -7.13 -1.37
CA GLY A 99 20.36 -8.13 -2.29
C GLY A 99 19.29 -9.05 -2.88
N LYS A 100 19.32 -10.35 -2.56
CA LYS A 100 18.40 -11.35 -3.18
C LYS A 100 17.03 -11.45 -2.51
N LYS A 101 16.81 -10.89 -1.32
CA LYS A 101 15.52 -10.97 -0.62
C LYS A 101 14.57 -9.89 -1.15
N LYS A 102 13.61 -10.30 -1.98
CA LYS A 102 12.58 -9.39 -2.50
C LYS A 102 11.58 -8.98 -1.42
N VAL A 103 11.23 -7.69 -1.39
CA VAL A 103 10.10 -7.14 -0.63
C VAL A 103 8.86 -7.99 -0.87
N ASN A 104 8.18 -8.41 0.19
CA ASN A 104 6.97 -9.22 0.10
C ASN A 104 5.79 -8.36 -0.34
N VAL A 105 5.56 -7.25 0.35
CA VAL A 105 4.48 -6.31 0.06
C VAL A 105 5.03 -4.89 0.09
N ALA A 106 4.67 -4.10 -0.90
CA ALA A 106 4.82 -2.65 -0.87
C ALA A 106 3.45 -1.98 -0.79
N VAL A 107 3.25 -1.10 0.20
CA VAL A 107 2.07 -0.23 0.31
C VAL A 107 2.43 1.13 -0.26
N LEU A 108 1.60 1.63 -1.18
CA LEU A 108 1.80 2.87 -1.91
C LEU A 108 0.59 3.79 -1.74
N ASN A 109 0.80 5.03 -1.34
CA ASN A 109 -0.27 6.02 -1.36
C ASN A 109 -0.35 6.67 -2.74
N LEU A 110 -1.52 6.62 -3.38
CA LEU A 110 -1.83 7.32 -4.62
C LEU A 110 -2.63 8.59 -4.30
N ASN A 111 -1.90 9.70 -4.22
CA ASN A 111 -2.45 11.02 -3.96
C ASN A 111 -2.83 11.77 -5.26
N ASP A 112 -3.39 12.96 -5.08
CA ASP A 112 -3.82 13.89 -6.15
C ASP A 112 -2.74 14.24 -7.18
N ASN A 113 -1.47 14.22 -6.79
CA ASN A 113 -0.34 14.55 -7.67
C ASN A 113 0.20 13.35 -8.46
N LYS A 114 -0.45 12.18 -8.37
CA LYS A 114 -0.12 10.94 -9.12
C LYS A 114 1.26 10.38 -8.80
N LYS A 115 1.92 10.86 -7.75
CA LYS A 115 3.18 10.27 -7.27
C LYS A 115 2.88 9.16 -6.29
N VAL A 116 3.79 8.20 -6.29
CA VAL A 116 3.76 7.00 -5.47
C VAL A 116 5.17 6.71 -5.01
N GLY A 117 5.32 6.16 -3.81
CA GLY A 117 6.61 5.69 -3.31
C GLY A 117 7.63 6.81 -3.07
N PHE A 118 8.89 6.55 -3.40
CA PHE A 118 9.98 7.50 -3.22
C PHE A 118 9.95 8.63 -4.26
N ASN A 119 10.46 9.79 -3.86
CA ASN A 119 10.53 10.96 -4.72
C ASN A 119 11.62 10.86 -5.81
N ASN A 120 12.57 9.94 -5.68
CA ASN A 120 13.73 9.78 -6.57
C ASN A 120 13.57 8.60 -7.54
N ASP A 121 13.48 7.37 -7.03
CA ASP A 121 13.44 6.14 -7.82
C ASP A 121 12.52 5.12 -7.13
N ASN A 122 11.65 4.47 -7.90
CA ASN A 122 10.69 3.47 -7.43
C ASN A 122 10.97 2.06 -7.96
N GLU A 123 12.04 1.86 -8.73
CA GLU A 123 12.32 0.58 -9.38
C GLU A 123 12.34 -0.58 -8.37
N ASP A 124 13.01 -0.41 -7.23
CA ASP A 124 13.10 -1.45 -6.20
C ASP A 124 11.80 -1.67 -5.42
N LEU A 125 10.98 -0.62 -5.30
CA LEU A 125 9.66 -0.71 -4.69
C LEU A 125 8.72 -1.54 -5.55
N PHE A 126 8.77 -1.36 -6.88
CA PHE A 126 7.97 -2.13 -7.84
C PHE A 126 8.51 -3.55 -8.10
N LYS A 127 9.69 -3.90 -7.59
CA LYS A 127 10.18 -5.29 -7.56
C LYS A 127 9.54 -6.14 -6.45
N ALA A 128 8.73 -5.54 -5.57
CA ALA A 128 8.00 -6.25 -4.53
C ALA A 128 7.16 -7.41 -5.09
N LYS A 129 6.84 -8.41 -4.27
CA LYS A 129 6.06 -9.55 -4.77
C LYS A 129 4.62 -9.15 -5.06
N GLU A 130 4.08 -8.22 -4.29
CA GLU A 130 2.73 -7.68 -4.33
C GLU A 130 2.73 -6.18 -4.00
N LEU A 131 1.87 -5.41 -4.68
CA LEU A 131 1.63 -3.99 -4.41
C LEU A 131 0.23 -3.80 -3.84
N PHE A 132 0.13 -3.06 -2.75
CA PHE A 132 -1.11 -2.50 -2.23
C PHE A 132 -1.12 -1.01 -2.52
N VAL A 133 -1.94 -0.58 -3.48
CA VAL A 133 -2.12 0.84 -3.80
C VAL A 133 -3.33 1.34 -3.04
N TYR A 134 -3.18 2.42 -2.28
CA TYR A 134 -4.23 3.01 -1.48
C TYR A 134 -4.55 4.42 -1.98
N ALA A 135 -5.84 4.75 -2.09
CA ALA A 135 -6.30 6.11 -2.36
C ALA A 135 -7.66 6.34 -1.68
N SER A 136 -7.93 7.55 -1.21
CA SER A 136 -9.17 7.85 -0.49
C SER A 136 -9.56 9.31 -0.66
N GLY A 137 -10.86 9.58 -0.71
CA GLY A 137 -11.41 10.91 -0.90
C GLY A 137 -11.38 11.39 -2.36
N SER A 138 -12.23 12.37 -2.65
CA SER A 138 -12.43 12.89 -4.01
C SER A 138 -11.18 13.52 -4.62
N ASN A 139 -10.23 13.99 -3.81
CA ASN A 139 -9.00 14.59 -4.33
C ASN A 139 -8.12 13.58 -5.07
N SER A 140 -8.27 12.29 -4.77
CA SER A 140 -7.53 11.22 -5.46
C SER A 140 -8.25 10.66 -6.69
N SER A 141 -9.46 11.10 -7.03
CA SER A 141 -10.27 10.50 -8.10
C SER A 141 -9.61 10.55 -9.47
N ASP A 142 -9.03 11.70 -9.83
CA ASP A 142 -8.29 11.87 -11.09
C ASP A 142 -7.04 10.98 -11.14
N ALA A 143 -6.36 10.79 -10.00
CA ALA A 143 -5.21 9.90 -9.92
C ALA A 143 -5.61 8.42 -10.07
N VAL A 144 -6.72 8.01 -9.45
CA VAL A 144 -7.31 6.67 -9.60
C VAL A 144 -7.72 6.42 -11.05
N ARG A 145 -8.39 7.39 -11.70
CA ARG A 145 -8.74 7.31 -13.13
C ARG A 145 -7.50 7.19 -14.00
N ALA A 146 -6.47 8.00 -13.75
CA ALA A 146 -5.21 7.96 -14.47
C ALA A 146 -4.49 6.61 -14.31
N LEU A 147 -4.52 6.01 -13.12
CA LEU A 147 -3.97 4.66 -12.90
C LEU A 147 -4.74 3.61 -13.73
N TYR A 148 -6.08 3.67 -13.70
CA TYR A 148 -6.91 2.76 -14.48
C TYR A 148 -6.64 2.87 -15.98
N GLU A 149 -6.45 4.07 -16.51
CA GLU A 149 -6.24 4.34 -17.93
C GLU A 149 -4.78 4.23 -18.38
N ALA A 150 -3.81 4.14 -17.46
CA ALA A 150 -2.39 4.17 -17.77
C ALA A 150 -2.01 3.21 -18.91
N ALA A 151 -1.19 3.68 -19.85
CA ALA A 151 -0.74 2.85 -20.96
C ALA A 151 0.24 1.76 -20.46
N LEU A 152 0.16 0.54 -20.98
CA LEU A 152 1.05 -0.56 -20.57
C LEU A 152 2.49 -0.37 -21.08
N ASP A 153 2.72 0.48 -22.07
CA ASP A 153 4.03 0.80 -22.63
C ASP A 153 4.57 2.17 -22.17
N GLY A 154 3.86 2.86 -21.28
CA GLY A 154 4.31 4.12 -20.71
C GLY A 154 5.42 3.90 -19.68
N GLY A 155 6.55 4.60 -19.78
CA GLY A 155 7.61 4.58 -18.76
C GLY A 155 7.25 5.39 -17.50
N SER A 156 5.99 5.33 -17.05
CA SER A 156 5.48 6.08 -15.90
C SER A 156 5.26 5.18 -14.70
N SER A 157 5.31 5.71 -13.47
CA SER A 157 5.04 4.92 -12.26
C SER A 157 3.64 4.28 -12.26
N LEU A 158 2.63 4.94 -12.84
CA LEU A 158 1.28 4.36 -12.96
C LEU A 158 1.26 3.18 -13.94
N SER A 159 1.99 3.29 -15.05
CA SER A 159 2.16 2.21 -16.01
C SER A 159 2.94 1.04 -15.41
N GLU A 160 3.95 1.30 -14.60
CA GLU A 160 4.72 0.26 -13.88
C GLU A 160 3.84 -0.47 -12.87
N ILE A 161 3.06 0.26 -12.06
CA ILE A 161 2.04 -0.34 -11.18
C ILE A 161 1.08 -1.19 -12.02
N LYS A 162 0.55 -0.66 -13.12
CA LYS A 162 -0.43 -1.39 -13.95
C LYS A 162 0.14 -2.65 -14.59
N ASN A 163 1.41 -2.66 -14.92
CA ASN A 163 2.12 -3.84 -15.43
C ASN A 163 2.55 -4.82 -14.35
N HIS A 164 2.55 -4.41 -13.08
CA HIS A 164 2.97 -5.26 -11.98
C HIS A 164 2.10 -6.51 -11.90
N ARG A 165 2.73 -7.66 -11.65
CA ARG A 165 2.08 -8.98 -11.71
C ARG A 165 0.96 -9.18 -10.69
N MET A 166 0.97 -8.43 -9.59
CA MET A 166 0.04 -8.58 -8.48
C MET A 166 -0.19 -7.23 -7.80
N VAL A 167 -1.35 -6.63 -8.05
CA VAL A 167 -1.73 -5.33 -7.50
C VAL A 167 -3.15 -5.40 -6.96
N THR A 168 -3.30 -4.98 -5.72
CA THR A 168 -4.60 -4.70 -5.10
C THR A 168 -4.71 -3.20 -4.89
N VAL A 169 -5.72 -2.58 -5.49
CA VAL A 169 -6.02 -1.16 -5.36
C VAL A 169 -7.17 -1.00 -4.38
N VAL A 170 -6.90 -0.44 -3.21
CA VAL A 170 -7.84 -0.28 -2.08
C VAL A 170 -8.30 1.17 -2.04
N ILE A 171 -9.57 1.41 -2.34
CA ILE A 171 -10.11 2.77 -2.43
C ILE A 171 -11.50 2.90 -1.82
N ASP A 172 -11.86 4.11 -1.41
CA ASP A 172 -13.24 4.44 -1.09
C ASP A 172 -14.02 4.93 -2.33
N ILE A 173 -15.34 5.08 -2.16
CA ILE A 173 -16.24 5.47 -3.23
C ILE A 173 -15.95 6.89 -3.76
N ASP A 174 -15.43 7.78 -2.91
CA ASP A 174 -15.10 9.16 -3.30
C ASP A 174 -13.86 9.18 -4.20
N ALA A 175 -12.84 8.37 -3.90
CA ALA A 175 -11.67 8.19 -4.76
C ALA A 175 -12.01 7.42 -6.05
N ALA A 176 -13.13 6.71 -6.10
CA ALA A 176 -13.62 6.04 -7.31
C ALA A 176 -14.48 6.94 -8.22
N ALA A 177 -14.76 8.19 -7.82
CA ALA A 177 -15.79 9.02 -8.44
C ALA A 177 -15.60 9.32 -9.94
N ASP A 178 -14.35 9.30 -10.44
CA ASP A 178 -14.04 9.54 -11.86
C ASP A 178 -13.96 8.25 -12.71
N LEU A 179 -14.21 7.08 -12.10
CA LEU A 179 -14.35 5.82 -12.83
C LEU A 179 -15.76 5.70 -13.44
N ASP A 180 -15.87 4.94 -14.52
CA ASP A 180 -17.17 4.66 -15.13
C ASP A 180 -18.03 3.83 -14.16
N SER A 181 -19.35 4.08 -14.16
CA SER A 181 -20.24 3.48 -13.14
C SER A 181 -20.26 1.96 -13.16
N ASP A 182 -20.12 1.35 -14.33
CA ASP A 182 -20.04 -0.10 -14.49
C ASP A 182 -18.75 -0.68 -13.89
N ILE A 183 -17.64 0.04 -13.98
CA ILE A 183 -16.38 -0.28 -13.29
C ILE A 183 -16.60 -0.20 -11.77
N VAL A 184 -17.20 0.89 -11.29
CA VAL A 184 -17.48 1.08 -9.86
C VAL A 184 -18.36 -0.05 -9.34
N ASP A 185 -19.47 -0.35 -10.01
CA ASP A 185 -20.39 -1.42 -9.62
C ASP A 185 -19.71 -2.80 -9.62
N TYR A 186 -18.86 -3.08 -10.60
CA TYR A 186 -18.13 -4.35 -10.71
C TYR A 186 -17.11 -4.56 -9.59
N TYR A 187 -16.39 -3.50 -9.19
CA TYR A 187 -15.33 -3.57 -8.18
C TYR A 187 -15.78 -3.16 -6.76
N THR A 188 -17.02 -2.70 -6.61
CA THR A 188 -17.59 -2.39 -5.29
C THR A 188 -17.67 -3.64 -4.45
N TYR A 189 -16.92 -3.61 -3.35
CA TYR A 189 -16.85 -4.69 -2.39
C TYR A 189 -17.83 -4.46 -1.27
N LYS A 190 -18.74 -5.40 -1.05
CA LYS A 190 -19.57 -5.44 0.17
C LYS A 190 -18.74 -6.13 1.23
N PHE A 191 -17.97 -5.34 1.98
CA PHE A 191 -17.24 -5.85 3.14
C PHE A 191 -18.26 -6.29 4.18
N ALA A 192 -18.22 -7.58 4.56
CA ALA A 192 -19.18 -8.22 5.45
C ALA A 192 -18.62 -8.37 6.87
#